data_AF-A0A2W4R2F1-F1
#
_entry.id   AF-A0A2W4R2F1-F1
#
_cell.length_a   1.000
_cell.length_b   1.000
_cell.length_c   1.000
_cell.angle_alpha   90.00
_cell.angle_beta   90.00
_cell.angle_gamma   90.00
#
_symmetry.space_group_name_H-M   'P 1'
#
loop_
_entity.id
_entity.type
_entity.pdbx_description
1 polymer ?
#
loop_
_entity_poly.entity_id
_entity_poly.type
_entity_poly.pdbx_seq_one_letter_code
_entity_poly.pdbx_strand_id
1 'polypeptide(L)'
;MPDRKIIDETHKIPDKRGNGLLRRELWVDKNGKITRYNLAYINHKLHFADNGRVVGYDNQHGYHHRHYFGRVEPIDFVSFEEVEKRFEHDWLILRQQL
;
A
#
# COMPACT_ATOMS: atom_id res chain seq x y z
N MET A 1 -9.66 11.46 -20.94
CA MET A 1 -9.05 10.13 -21.07
C MET A 1 -8.99 9.53 -19.67
N PRO A 2 -9.33 8.24 -19.49
CA PRO A 2 -9.19 7.58 -18.20
C PRO A 2 -7.72 7.50 -17.78
N ASP A 3 -7.44 7.44 -16.48
CA ASP A 3 -6.07 7.23 -16.01
C ASP A 3 -5.52 5.90 -16.53
N ARG A 4 -4.23 5.87 -16.83
CA ARG A 4 -3.53 4.68 -17.30
C ARG A 4 -2.78 4.02 -16.15
N LYS A 5 -3.03 2.73 -15.89
CA LYS A 5 -2.22 1.95 -14.96
C LYS A 5 -0.82 1.75 -15.56
N ILE A 6 0.22 2.14 -14.84
CA ILE A 6 1.62 2.04 -15.28
C ILE A 6 2.42 1.02 -14.48
N ILE A 7 1.96 0.70 -13.27
CA ILE A 7 2.58 -0.29 -12.38
C ILE A 7 1.48 -1.19 -11.81
N ASP A 8 1.72 -2.49 -11.85
CA ASP A 8 0.87 -3.54 -11.30
C ASP A 8 1.76 -4.69 -10.83
N GLU A 9 2.32 -4.53 -9.64
CA GLU A 9 3.33 -5.43 -9.11
C GLU A 9 2.84 -6.10 -7.84
N THR A 10 3.12 -7.40 -7.71
CA THR A 10 2.95 -8.14 -6.47
C THR A 10 4.19 -8.99 -6.21
N HIS A 11 4.80 -8.82 -5.05
CA HIS A 11 5.95 -9.58 -4.60
C HIS A 11 5.58 -10.47 -3.42
N LYS A 12 5.79 -11.78 -3.56
CA LYS A 12 5.55 -12.73 -2.47
C LYS A 12 6.75 -12.80 -1.53
N ILE A 13 6.51 -12.58 -0.24
CA ILE A 13 7.50 -12.79 0.81
C ILE A 13 7.52 -14.29 1.14
N PRO A 14 8.68 -14.96 1.07
CA PRO A 14 8.78 -16.37 1.42
C PRO A 14 8.32 -16.65 2.85
N ASP A 15 7.71 -17.82 3.09
CA ASP A 15 7.19 -18.20 4.41
C ASP A 15 8.25 -18.12 5.52
N LYS A 16 9.48 -18.56 5.21
CA LYS A 16 10.64 -18.49 6.10
C LYS A 16 11.11 -17.06 6.47
N ARG A 17 10.53 -16.01 5.85
CA ARG A 17 10.87 -14.60 6.08
C ARG A 17 9.67 -13.76 6.58
N GLY A 18 8.63 -14.43 7.09
CA GLY A 18 7.44 -13.79 7.67
C GLY A 18 6.16 -13.96 6.84
N ASN A 19 6.24 -14.56 5.64
CA ASN A 19 5.11 -14.74 4.70
C ASN A 19 4.47 -13.41 4.25
N GLY A 20 3.47 -13.48 3.37
CA GLY A 20 2.68 -12.35 2.90
C GLY A 20 3.03 -11.88 1.49
N LEU A 21 2.35 -10.83 1.05
CA LEU A 21 2.48 -10.22 -0.28
C LEU A 21 2.68 -8.71 -0.12
N LEU A 22 3.62 -8.14 -0.87
CA LEU A 22 3.68 -6.70 -1.13
C LEU A 22 3.01 -6.41 -2.46
N ARG A 23 2.10 -5.46 -2.49
CA ARG A 23 1.44 -4.96 -3.70
C ARG A 23 1.80 -3.49 -3.91
N ARG A 24 2.07 -3.15 -5.17
CA ARG A 24 2.34 -1.79 -5.63
C ARG A 24 1.65 -1.56 -6.96
N GLU A 25 0.70 -0.65 -6.98
CA GLU A 25 -0.05 -0.29 -8.18
C GLU A 25 -0.09 1.22 -8.35
N LEU A 26 0.14 1.71 -9.57
CA LEU A 26 0.11 3.15 -9.89
C LEU A 26 -0.66 3.44 -11.17
N TRP A 27 -1.40 4.54 -11.15
CA TRP A 27 -2.09 5.11 -12.30
C TRP A 27 -1.65 6.56 -12.50
N VAL A 28 -1.52 6.94 -13.77
CA VAL A 28 -1.16 8.31 -14.16
C VAL A 28 -2.20 8.92 -15.09
N ASP A 29 -2.29 10.24 -15.07
CA ASP A 29 -3.01 11.00 -16.07
C ASP A 29 -2.24 11.05 -17.41
N LYS A 30 -2.82 11.78 -18.38
CA LYS A 30 -2.21 12.00 -19.71
C LYS A 30 -0.86 12.71 -19.68
N ASN A 31 -0.54 13.44 -18.61
CA ASN A 31 0.70 14.18 -18.43
C ASN A 31 1.74 13.36 -17.65
N GLY A 32 1.42 12.13 -17.25
CA GLY A 32 2.28 11.29 -16.42
C GLY A 32 2.21 11.60 -14.93
N LYS A 33 1.29 12.45 -14.46
CA LYS A 33 1.10 12.72 -13.03
C LYS A 33 0.39 11.55 -12.38
N ILE A 34 0.90 11.07 -11.26
CA ILE A 34 0.25 10.03 -10.45
C ILE A 34 -1.10 10.55 -9.93
N THR A 35 -2.17 9.86 -10.29
CA THR A 35 -3.54 10.20 -9.86
C THR A 35 -4.09 9.19 -8.86
N ARG A 36 -3.68 7.92 -8.96
CA ARG A 36 -4.06 6.87 -8.01
C ARG A 36 -2.90 5.95 -7.70
N TYR A 37 -2.92 5.41 -6.48
CA TYR A 37 -1.97 4.40 -6.04
C TYR A 37 -2.60 3.40 -5.07
N ASN A 38 -2.01 2.22 -4.96
CA ASN A 38 -2.32 1.23 -3.94
C ASN A 38 -1.03 0.54 -3.50
N LEU A 39 -0.62 0.80 -2.27
CA LEU A 39 0.48 0.13 -1.58
C LEU A 39 -0.13 -0.75 -0.49
N ALA A 40 0.22 -2.03 -0.46
CA ALA A 40 -0.31 -2.92 0.57
C ALA A 40 0.66 -4.04 0.92
N TYR A 41 0.84 -4.28 2.22
CA TYR A 41 1.32 -5.54 2.75
C TYR A 41 0.11 -6.38 3.18
N ILE A 42 -0.04 -7.55 2.55
CA ILE A 42 -1.17 -8.44 2.72
C ILE A 42 -0.67 -9.73 3.37
N ASN A 43 -1.24 -10.09 4.52
CA ASN A 43 -0.95 -11.34 5.19
C ASN A 43 -2.17 -11.84 5.99
N HIS A 44 -2.90 -12.78 5.40
CA HIS A 44 -4.11 -13.38 5.99
C HIS A 44 -3.88 -14.11 7.32
N LYS A 45 -2.63 -14.49 7.64
CA LYS A 45 -2.31 -15.09 8.94
C LYS A 45 -2.26 -14.06 10.06
N LEU A 46 -1.91 -12.80 9.74
CA LEU A 46 -1.81 -11.71 10.71
C LEU A 46 -3.12 -10.94 10.84
N HIS A 47 -3.86 -10.80 9.75
CA HIS A 47 -5.14 -10.10 9.74
C HIS A 47 -6.06 -10.74 8.71
N PHE A 48 -7.31 -11.06 9.08
CA PHE A 48 -8.26 -11.68 8.16
C PHE A 48 -9.23 -10.66 7.52
N ALA A 49 -9.49 -9.54 8.19
CA ALA A 49 -10.31 -8.46 7.64
C ALA A 49 -9.53 -7.64 6.59
N ASP A 50 -10.22 -6.73 5.90
CA ASP A 50 -9.64 -5.88 4.84
C ASP A 50 -8.87 -6.68 3.78
N ASN A 51 -9.42 -7.84 3.37
CA ASN A 51 -8.80 -8.78 2.44
C ASN A 51 -7.35 -9.17 2.81
N GLY A 52 -7.06 -9.21 4.11
CA GLY A 52 -5.75 -9.53 4.64
C GLY A 52 -4.75 -8.38 4.65
N ARG A 53 -5.14 -7.16 4.28
CA ARG A 53 -4.27 -5.98 4.33
C ARG A 53 -3.94 -5.66 5.80
N VAL A 54 -2.65 -5.74 6.11
CA VAL A 54 -2.14 -5.46 7.46
C VAL A 54 -1.68 -4.02 7.57
N VAL A 55 -0.93 -3.55 6.57
CA VAL A 55 -0.59 -2.14 6.40
C VAL A 55 -0.75 -1.76 4.93
N GLY A 56 -1.23 -0.56 4.64
CA GLY A 56 -1.32 -0.07 3.28
C GLY A 56 -1.56 1.43 3.23
N TYR A 57 -1.38 1.98 2.03
CA TYR A 57 -1.67 3.36 1.71
C TYR A 57 -2.33 3.39 0.34
N ASP A 58 -3.48 4.05 0.25
CA ASP A 58 -4.14 4.27 -1.03
C ASP A 58 -4.95 5.56 -1.02
N ASN A 59 -5.51 5.90 -2.18
CA ASN A 59 -6.39 7.06 -2.34
C ASN A 59 -7.71 6.72 -3.04
N GLN A 60 -8.15 5.45 -2.95
CA GLN A 60 -9.33 4.97 -3.68
C GLN A 60 -10.64 5.65 -3.24
N HIS A 61 -10.66 6.20 -2.02
CA HIS A 61 -11.82 6.90 -1.45
C HIS A 61 -11.82 8.42 -1.71
N GLY A 62 -10.99 8.91 -2.63
CA GLY A 62 -10.94 10.34 -2.99
C GLY A 62 -10.10 11.20 -2.04
N TYR A 63 -9.50 10.61 -1.01
CA TYR A 63 -8.51 11.22 -0.13
C TYR A 63 -7.40 10.21 0.18
N HIS A 64 -6.22 10.70 0.56
CA HIS A 64 -5.07 9.86 0.90
C HIS A 64 -5.20 9.34 2.32
N HIS A 65 -5.05 8.04 2.50
CA HIS A 65 -5.21 7.42 3.80
C HIS A 65 -4.34 6.18 3.98
N ARG A 66 -4.07 5.89 5.24
CA ARG A 66 -3.38 4.72 5.72
C ARG A 66 -4.39 3.67 6.15
N HIS A 67 -4.13 2.42 5.81
CA HIS A 67 -4.75 1.24 6.37
C HIS A 67 -3.78 0.60 7.36
N TYR A 68 -4.25 0.28 8.56
CA TYR A 68 -3.46 -0.47 9.54
C TYR A 68 -4.38 -1.41 10.35
N PHE A 69 -4.27 -2.72 10.12
CA PHE A 69 -5.15 -3.75 10.70
C PHE A 69 -6.64 -3.38 10.60
N GLY A 70 -7.09 -2.99 9.39
CA GLY A 70 -8.48 -2.62 9.11
C GLY A 70 -8.90 -1.23 9.61
N ARG A 71 -8.03 -0.50 10.32
CA ARG A 71 -8.26 0.92 10.64
C ARG A 71 -7.85 1.80 9.48
N VAL A 72 -8.69 2.77 9.15
CA VAL A 72 -8.45 3.74 8.08
C VAL A 72 -8.27 5.13 8.69
N GLU A 73 -7.15 5.75 8.39
CA GLU A 73 -6.78 7.07 8.92
C GLU A 73 -6.33 7.99 7.79
N PRO A 74 -6.88 9.22 7.67
CA PRO A 74 -6.41 10.18 6.67
C PRO A 74 -4.96 10.57 6.94
N ILE A 75 -4.23 10.89 5.87
CA ILE A 75 -2.84 11.36 5.96
C ILE A 75 -2.67 12.71 5.26
N ASP A 76 -1.75 13.52 5.77
CA ASP A 76 -1.28 14.70 5.04
C ASP A 76 -0.44 14.22 3.85
N PHE A 77 -0.95 14.49 2.65
CA PHE A 77 -0.31 14.12 1.40
C PHE A 77 0.64 15.22 0.92
N VAL A 78 1.92 14.87 0.79
CA VAL A 78 2.96 15.75 0.26
C VAL A 78 3.32 15.35 -1.17
N SER A 79 3.71 14.09 -1.34
CA SER A 79 3.97 13.48 -2.65
C SER A 79 3.78 11.97 -2.57
N PHE A 80 3.75 11.29 -3.72
CA PHE A 80 3.67 9.83 -3.75
C PHE A 80 4.94 9.18 -3.19
N GLU A 81 6.11 9.75 -3.48
CA GLU A 81 7.41 9.26 -2.99
C GLU A 81 7.48 9.30 -1.46
N GLU A 82 6.90 10.33 -0.83
CA GLU A 82 6.78 10.39 0.63
C GLU A 82 5.82 9.34 1.18
N VAL A 83 4.73 9.04 0.47
CA VAL A 83 3.82 7.94 0.84
C VAL A 83 4.53 6.59 0.73
N GLU A 84 5.35 6.37 -0.31
CA GLU A 84 6.14 5.14 -0.44
C GLU A 84 7.12 4.97 0.72
N LYS A 85 7.83 6.03 1.11
CA LYS A 85 8.73 5.98 2.27
C LYS A 85 7.98 5.68 3.58
N ARG A 86 6.81 6.28 3.79
CA ARG A 86 5.97 6.00 4.97
C ARG A 86 5.50 4.55 4.99
N PHE A 87 5.08 4.03 3.84
CA PHE A 87 4.68 2.63 3.70
C PHE A 87 5.85 1.67 4.00
N GLU A 88 7.01 1.91 3.41
CA GLU A 88 8.21 1.10 3.65
C GLU A 88 8.60 1.12 5.14
N HIS A 89 8.62 2.31 5.75
CA HIS A 89 8.95 2.48 7.17
C HIS A 89 7.99 1.70 8.08
N ASP A 90 6.68 1.86 7.88
CA ASP A 90 5.66 1.15 8.65
C ASP A 90 5.77 -0.37 8.49
N TRP A 91 6.00 -0.83 7.27
CA TRP A 91 6.17 -2.25 6.98
C TRP A 91 7.43 -2.82 7.64
N LEU A 92 8.55 -2.09 7.61
CA LEU A 92 9.79 -2.49 8.28
C LEU A 92 9.63 -2.53 9.80
N ILE A 93 8.97 -1.53 10.41
CA ILE A 93 8.67 -1.54 11.85
C ILE A 93 7.80 -2.74 12.20
N LEU A 94 6.71 -2.96 11.45
CA LEU A 94 5.83 -4.11 11.65
C LEU A 94 6.63 -5.42 11.61
N ARG A 95 7.53 -5.58 10.63
CA ARG A 95 8.36 -6.79 10.49
C ARG A 95 9.36 -7.01 11.62
N GLN A 96 9.75 -5.98 12.35
CA GLN A 96 10.63 -6.12 13.52
C GLN A 96 9.86 -6.59 14.77
N GLN A 97 8.53 -6.50 14.75
CA GLN A 97 7.64 -6.88 15.86
C GLN A 97 7.03 -8.28 15.71
N LEU A 98 7.25 -8.94 14.56
CA LEU A 98 6.75 -10.28 14.21
C LEU A 98 7.85 -11.33 14.37
#